data_AF-A0A532TH16-F1
#
_entry.id   AF-A0A532TH16-F1
#
_cell.length_a   1.000
_cell.length_b   1.000
_cell.length_c   1.000
_cell.angle_alpha   90.00
_cell.angle_beta   90.00
_cell.angle_gamma   90.00
#
_symmetry.space_group_name_H-M   'P 1'
#
loop_
_entity.id
_entity.type
_entity.pdbx_description
1 polymer ?
#
loop_
_entity_poly.entity_id
_entity_poly.type
_entity_poly.pdbx_seq_one_letter_code
_entity_poly.pdbx_strand_id
1 'polypeptide(L)'
;METKINTILYLIKIDFSLIQKTLKNNADSCVNFIKLIKEYQLPIFGNFKYILKRIHEGYKPEDELFELLSPSKDFNQYLRHLLINNFDNRYEIDEFKEGTLEKNFKVYLREIQSKISIIFFIGIFFPIGLCFLILFQVIDLIIAVLLIPFFLYILNFLCRKYVKKNTYLIGVLKEYSSLEKKKFNEFLLFLESFAINLKNNISPERAFLKSYTQNKNLFVVLNQTIKSQISSLLNFKCSFHDMIQFFKLELKSMRYNIILDAIEKFVAENANYSSTKIFEILHVVHKHQELEKKREVVIKGEKFKIFFFLFLLPLLIGTISGMFPFFVLITSNINSITSASLIDFSNLISIYNIFLIFFVFISSLSITSINFLKIINIQKKFLIILISNLLFILTFLISFTNILNLI
;
A
#
# COMPACT_ATOMS: atom_id res chain seq x y z
N MET A 1 -3.30 -4.55 -15.80
CA MET A 1 -3.94 -5.78 -16.34
C MET A 1 -3.32 -7.02 -15.69
N GLU A 2 -2.00 -7.22 -15.84
CA GLU A 2 -1.23 -8.31 -15.22
C GLU A 2 -1.44 -8.44 -13.70
N THR A 3 -1.34 -7.33 -12.96
CA THR A 3 -1.49 -7.35 -11.49
C THR A 3 -2.81 -7.96 -11.01
N LYS A 4 -3.93 -7.63 -11.67
CA LYS A 4 -5.24 -8.19 -11.32
C LYS A 4 -5.29 -9.70 -11.57
N ILE A 5 -4.73 -10.17 -12.68
CA ILE A 5 -4.69 -11.60 -13.03
C ILE A 5 -3.84 -12.35 -12.00
N ASN A 6 -2.66 -11.85 -11.65
CA ASN A 6 -1.79 -12.50 -10.67
C ASN A 6 -2.40 -12.54 -9.27
N THR A 7 -3.19 -11.53 -8.87
CA THR A 7 -3.89 -11.57 -7.59
C THR A 7 -4.97 -12.65 -7.56
N ILE A 8 -5.77 -12.75 -8.62
CA ILE A 8 -6.91 -13.68 -8.67
C ILE A 8 -6.42 -15.11 -8.98
N LEU A 9 -5.22 -15.28 -9.55
CA LEU A 9 -4.62 -16.58 -9.87
C LEU A 9 -4.59 -17.54 -8.67
N TYR A 10 -4.35 -17.04 -7.47
CA TYR A 10 -4.39 -17.87 -6.26
C TYR A 10 -5.76 -18.52 -6.04
N LEU A 11 -6.83 -17.77 -6.28
CA LEU A 11 -8.20 -18.27 -6.12
C LEU A 11 -8.60 -19.16 -7.28
N ILE A 12 -8.21 -18.82 -8.51
CA ILE A 12 -8.38 -19.71 -9.67
C ILE A 12 -7.75 -21.07 -9.42
N LYS A 13 -6.54 -21.13 -8.84
CA LYS A 13 -5.88 -22.38 -8.47
C LYS A 13 -6.67 -23.16 -7.43
N ILE A 14 -7.16 -22.49 -6.39
CA ILE A 14 -7.97 -23.09 -5.31
C ILE A 14 -9.29 -23.62 -5.89
N ASP A 15 -10.04 -22.81 -6.63
CA ASP A 15 -11.30 -23.20 -7.26
C ASP A 15 -11.12 -24.36 -8.23
N PHE A 16 -10.11 -24.28 -9.11
CA PHE A 16 -9.90 -25.32 -10.09
C PHE A 16 -9.51 -26.65 -9.43
N SER A 17 -8.71 -26.61 -8.36
CA SER A 17 -8.38 -27.82 -7.58
C SER A 17 -9.59 -28.45 -6.89
N LEU A 18 -10.61 -27.65 -6.54
CA LEU A 18 -11.87 -28.15 -6.01
C LEU A 18 -12.68 -28.83 -7.11
N ILE A 19 -12.86 -28.17 -8.26
CA ILE A 19 -13.51 -28.76 -9.43
C ILE A 19 -12.85 -30.10 -9.79
N GLN A 20 -11.53 -30.16 -9.94
CA GLN A 20 -10.84 -31.40 -10.32
C GLN A 20 -11.07 -32.55 -9.31
N LYS A 21 -11.34 -32.25 -8.03
CA LYS A 21 -11.62 -33.26 -6.99
C LYS A 21 -13.08 -33.71 -6.95
N THR A 22 -14.01 -32.85 -7.36
CA THR A 22 -15.46 -33.15 -7.33
C THR A 22 -15.99 -33.70 -8.64
N LEU A 23 -15.26 -33.50 -9.74
CA LEU A 23 -15.58 -34.08 -11.03
C LEU A 23 -15.57 -35.62 -11.00
N LYS A 24 -16.59 -36.23 -11.60
CA LYS A 24 -16.64 -37.68 -11.85
C LYS A 24 -15.56 -38.08 -12.87
N ASN A 25 -15.09 -39.32 -12.84
CA ASN A 25 -14.00 -39.87 -13.68
C ASN A 25 -14.08 -39.61 -15.20
N ASN A 26 -15.22 -39.15 -15.74
CA ASN A 26 -15.44 -38.92 -17.16
C ASN A 26 -15.62 -37.44 -17.55
N ALA A 27 -15.42 -36.49 -16.62
CA ALA A 27 -15.61 -35.08 -16.92
C ALA A 27 -14.35 -34.44 -17.52
N ASP A 28 -14.56 -33.61 -18.55
CA ASP A 28 -13.50 -32.87 -19.22
C ASP A 28 -13.01 -31.70 -18.35
N SER A 29 -11.89 -31.92 -17.67
CA SER A 29 -11.25 -30.95 -16.79
C SER A 29 -10.77 -29.70 -17.54
N CYS A 30 -10.39 -29.85 -18.82
CA CYS A 30 -9.93 -28.75 -19.66
C CYS A 30 -11.08 -27.79 -19.96
N VAL A 31 -12.23 -28.31 -20.39
CA VAL A 31 -13.43 -27.50 -20.64
C VAL A 31 -13.93 -26.83 -19.36
N ASN A 32 -13.87 -27.51 -18.22
CA ASN A 32 -14.27 -26.94 -16.94
C ASN A 32 -13.32 -25.81 -16.48
N PHE A 33 -12.01 -25.93 -16.74
CA PHE A 33 -11.08 -24.84 -16.52
C PHE A 33 -11.46 -23.60 -17.35
N ILE A 34 -11.76 -23.79 -18.64
CA ILE A 34 -12.12 -22.69 -19.55
C ILE A 34 -13.40 -21.98 -19.07
N LYS A 35 -14.40 -22.76 -18.64
CA LYS A 35 -15.64 -22.23 -18.06
C LYS A 35 -15.37 -21.42 -16.78
N LEU A 36 -14.54 -21.95 -15.88
CA LEU A 36 -14.15 -21.26 -14.64
C LEU A 36 -13.50 -19.91 -14.94
N ILE A 37 -12.54 -19.84 -15.85
CA ILE A 37 -11.86 -18.58 -16.18
C ILE A 37 -12.83 -17.54 -16.75
N LYS A 38 -13.79 -17.97 -17.58
CA LYS A 38 -14.84 -17.10 -18.13
C LYS A 38 -15.69 -16.48 -17.02
N GLU A 39 -16.03 -17.24 -15.98
CA GLU A 39 -16.87 -16.77 -14.87
C GLU A 39 -16.18 -15.70 -14.00
N TYR A 40 -14.87 -15.76 -13.85
CA TYR A 40 -14.10 -14.80 -13.05
C TYR A 40 -14.02 -13.38 -13.66
N GLN A 41 -14.63 -13.13 -14.83
CA GLN A 41 -14.65 -11.84 -15.53
C GLN A 41 -13.28 -11.15 -15.59
N LEU A 42 -12.22 -11.94 -15.76
CA LEU A 42 -10.86 -11.42 -15.84
C LEU A 42 -10.68 -10.53 -17.08
N PRO A 43 -9.62 -9.70 -17.15
CA PRO A 43 -9.28 -8.98 -18.36
C PRO A 43 -9.07 -9.88 -19.60
N ILE A 44 -8.88 -11.19 -19.40
CA ILE A 44 -8.74 -12.21 -20.44
C ILE A 44 -10.05 -12.94 -20.77
N PHE A 45 -11.19 -12.61 -20.13
CA PHE A 45 -12.44 -13.37 -20.29
C PHE A 45 -12.91 -13.44 -21.76
N GLY A 46 -12.68 -12.39 -22.54
CA GLY A 46 -13.06 -12.32 -23.95
C GLY A 46 -12.40 -13.43 -24.77
N ASN A 47 -11.13 -13.72 -24.48
CA ASN A 47 -10.37 -14.79 -25.13
C ASN A 47 -10.98 -16.15 -24.77
N PHE A 48 -11.33 -16.38 -23.50
CA PHE A 48 -11.95 -17.63 -23.06
C PHE A 48 -13.38 -17.81 -23.60
N LYS A 49 -14.12 -16.71 -23.84
CA LYS A 49 -15.41 -16.75 -24.54
C LYS A 49 -15.23 -17.17 -26.01
N TYR A 50 -14.20 -16.68 -26.68
CA TYR A 50 -13.86 -17.07 -28.05
C TYR A 50 -13.41 -18.54 -28.13
N ILE A 51 -12.56 -18.99 -27.21
CA ILE A 51 -12.13 -20.39 -27.12
C ILE A 51 -13.33 -21.33 -26.95
N LEU A 52 -14.28 -21.01 -26.06
CA LEU A 52 -15.50 -21.82 -25.93
C LEU A 52 -16.31 -21.90 -27.23
N LYS A 53 -16.37 -20.81 -28.00
CA LYS A 53 -17.03 -20.80 -29.31
C LYS A 53 -16.34 -21.75 -30.29
N ARG A 54 -15.00 -21.72 -30.36
CA ARG A 54 -14.23 -22.62 -31.22
C ARG A 54 -14.36 -24.08 -30.80
N ILE A 55 -14.39 -24.36 -29.50
CA ILE A 55 -14.65 -25.72 -29.00
C ILE A 55 -16.03 -26.20 -29.47
N HIS A 56 -17.06 -25.34 -29.44
CA HIS A 56 -18.38 -25.68 -30.00
C HIS A 56 -18.37 -25.88 -31.53
N GLU A 57 -17.42 -25.28 -32.24
CA GLU A 57 -17.20 -25.47 -33.69
C GLU A 57 -16.37 -26.73 -34.00
N GLY A 58 -15.95 -27.50 -32.98
CA GLY A 58 -15.24 -28.79 -33.14
C GLY A 58 -13.73 -28.73 -32.95
N TYR A 59 -13.17 -27.58 -32.56
CA TYR A 59 -11.74 -27.47 -32.23
C TYR A 59 -11.42 -28.12 -30.87
N LYS A 60 -10.20 -28.66 -30.74
CA LYS A 60 -9.76 -29.28 -29.49
C LYS A 60 -9.43 -28.23 -28.42
N PRO A 61 -9.95 -28.35 -27.19
CA PRO A 61 -9.70 -27.38 -26.11
C PRO A 61 -8.22 -27.14 -25.78
N GLU A 62 -7.40 -28.19 -25.84
CA GLU A 62 -5.98 -28.14 -25.50
C GLU A 62 -5.18 -27.30 -26.49
N ASP A 63 -5.46 -27.47 -27.80
CA ASP A 63 -4.79 -26.74 -28.88
C ASP A 63 -5.08 -25.23 -28.76
N GLU A 64 -6.35 -24.88 -28.50
CA GLU A 64 -6.78 -23.49 -28.29
C GLU A 64 -6.14 -22.84 -27.05
N LEU A 65 -5.97 -23.61 -25.97
CA LEU A 65 -5.31 -23.13 -24.76
C LEU A 65 -3.79 -23.02 -24.92
N PHE A 66 -3.17 -23.85 -25.74
CA PHE A 66 -1.73 -23.80 -26.00
C PHE A 66 -1.33 -22.51 -26.71
N GLU A 67 -2.17 -22.04 -27.64
CA GLU A 67 -1.98 -20.78 -28.37
C GLU A 67 -2.23 -19.53 -27.51
N LEU A 68 -2.85 -19.67 -26.34
CA LEU A 68 -3.21 -18.53 -25.49
C LEU A 68 -2.00 -17.92 -24.80
N LEU A 69 -1.71 -16.65 -25.14
CA LEU A 69 -0.77 -15.81 -24.43
C LEU A 69 -1.51 -14.76 -23.59
N SER A 70 -1.49 -14.93 -22.27
CA SER A 70 -1.97 -13.90 -21.35
C SER A 70 -0.85 -12.88 -21.03
N PRO A 71 -1.20 -11.66 -20.61
CA PRO A 71 -0.21 -10.68 -20.13
C PRO A 71 0.44 -11.08 -18.79
N SER A 72 -0.01 -12.17 -18.15
CA SER A 72 0.54 -12.67 -16.89
C SER A 72 1.47 -13.86 -17.13
N LYS A 73 2.75 -13.69 -16.77
CA LYS A 73 3.72 -14.79 -16.82
C LYS A 73 3.35 -15.94 -15.89
N ASP A 74 2.86 -15.63 -14.68
CA ASP A 74 2.45 -16.63 -13.69
C ASP A 74 1.24 -17.45 -14.17
N PHE A 75 0.28 -16.79 -14.82
CA PHE A 75 -0.88 -17.47 -15.41
C PHE A 75 -0.46 -18.35 -16.57
N ASN A 76 0.39 -17.86 -17.48
CA ASN A 76 0.89 -18.65 -18.61
C ASN A 76 1.69 -19.87 -18.14
N GLN A 77 2.51 -19.71 -17.10
CA GLN A 77 3.25 -20.83 -16.51
C GLN A 77 2.30 -21.85 -15.87
N TYR A 78 1.27 -21.37 -15.16
CA TYR A 78 0.25 -22.25 -14.59
C TYR A 78 -0.52 -23.01 -15.67
N LEU A 79 -0.96 -22.33 -16.73
CA LEU A 79 -1.66 -22.93 -17.86
C LEU A 79 -0.80 -23.99 -18.56
N ARG A 80 0.47 -23.69 -18.84
CA ARG A 80 1.40 -24.66 -19.42
C ARG A 80 1.57 -25.89 -18.55
N HIS A 81 1.67 -25.72 -17.24
CA HIS A 81 1.77 -26.84 -16.31
C HIS A 81 0.50 -27.70 -16.31
N LEU A 82 -0.69 -27.08 -16.36
CA LEU A 82 -1.94 -27.82 -16.52
C LEU A 82 -1.99 -28.62 -17.83
N LEU A 83 -1.59 -28.00 -18.95
CA LEU A 83 -1.54 -28.66 -20.26
C LEU A 83 -0.56 -29.83 -20.28
N ILE A 84 0.65 -29.67 -19.75
CA ILE A 84 1.67 -30.74 -19.68
C ILE A 84 1.17 -31.93 -18.86
N ASN A 85 0.45 -31.67 -17.77
CA ASN A 85 -0.07 -32.70 -16.89
C ASN A 85 -1.45 -33.23 -17.33
N ASN A 86 -1.93 -32.87 -18.53
CA ASN A 86 -3.26 -33.23 -19.03
C ASN A 86 -4.40 -32.92 -18.03
N PHE A 87 -4.27 -31.82 -17.27
CA PHE A 87 -5.18 -31.44 -16.20
C PHE A 87 -5.39 -32.53 -15.11
N ASP A 88 -4.47 -33.49 -14.99
CA ASP A 88 -4.52 -34.54 -13.97
C ASP A 88 -4.25 -33.96 -12.58
N ASN A 89 -5.04 -34.43 -11.61
CA ASN A 89 -5.08 -34.00 -10.23
C ASN A 89 -4.01 -34.68 -9.35
N ARG A 90 -3.35 -35.72 -9.88
CA ARG A 90 -2.35 -36.53 -9.15
C ARG A 90 -1.04 -35.80 -8.88
N TYR A 91 -0.75 -34.75 -9.64
CA TYR A 91 0.32 -33.82 -9.31
C TYR A 91 -0.27 -32.74 -8.44
N GLU A 92 -0.09 -32.86 -7.11
CA GLU A 92 -0.29 -31.74 -6.20
C GLU A 92 0.43 -30.55 -6.81
N ILE A 93 -0.35 -29.58 -7.29
CA ILE A 93 0.16 -28.34 -7.86
C ILE A 93 0.96 -27.70 -6.73
N ASP A 94 2.29 -27.85 -6.77
CA ASP A 94 3.26 -27.35 -5.78
C ASP A 94 2.65 -26.24 -4.93
N GLU A 95 2.19 -26.63 -3.73
CA GLU A 95 1.32 -25.83 -2.87
C GLU A 95 1.83 -24.39 -2.81
N PHE A 96 1.09 -23.48 -3.44
CA PHE A 96 1.26 -22.04 -3.32
C PHE A 96 2.71 -21.54 -3.46
N LYS A 97 3.48 -22.10 -4.41
CA LYS A 97 4.80 -21.53 -4.78
C LYS A 97 4.68 -20.02 -4.98
N GLU A 98 5.65 -19.31 -4.41
CA GLU A 98 5.65 -17.85 -4.32
C GLU A 98 5.51 -17.19 -5.69
N GLY A 99 4.36 -16.54 -5.93
CA GLY A 99 4.06 -15.84 -7.18
C GLY A 99 4.92 -14.59 -7.38
N THR A 100 4.95 -14.07 -8.60
CA THR A 100 5.73 -12.85 -8.93
C THR A 100 5.33 -11.65 -8.08
N LEU A 101 4.04 -11.51 -7.72
CA LEU A 101 3.57 -10.41 -6.86
C LEU A 101 4.17 -10.50 -5.44
N GLU A 102 4.21 -11.71 -4.86
CA GLU A 102 4.80 -11.93 -3.54
C GLU A 102 6.32 -11.66 -3.57
N LYS A 103 7.03 -12.19 -4.59
CA LYS A 103 8.46 -11.92 -4.79
C LYS A 103 8.73 -10.43 -4.93
N ASN A 104 7.97 -9.74 -5.77
CA ASN A 104 8.09 -8.29 -5.96
C ASN A 104 7.79 -7.50 -4.69
N PHE A 105 6.89 -7.99 -3.83
CA PHE A 105 6.61 -7.39 -2.54
C PHE A 105 7.75 -7.62 -1.54
N LYS A 106 8.36 -8.82 -1.50
CA LYS A 106 9.54 -9.09 -0.66
C LYS A 106 10.75 -8.29 -1.10
N VAL A 107 11.00 -8.16 -2.40
CA VAL A 107 12.05 -7.26 -2.94
C VAL A 107 11.78 -5.83 -2.49
N TYR A 108 10.53 -5.35 -2.62
CA TYR A 108 10.14 -4.04 -2.11
C TYR A 108 10.37 -3.89 -0.60
N LEU A 109 10.07 -4.91 0.22
CA LEU A 109 10.33 -4.88 1.66
C LEU A 109 11.82 -4.73 1.99
N ARG A 110 12.70 -5.39 1.22
CA ARG A 110 14.16 -5.26 1.40
C ARG A 110 14.66 -3.87 1.00
N GLU A 111 14.07 -3.29 -0.04
CA GLU A 111 14.48 -1.99 -0.59
C GLU A 111 13.82 -0.78 0.10
N ILE A 112 12.73 -0.95 0.84
CA ILE A 112 11.96 0.19 1.35
C ILE A 112 12.80 1.06 2.28
N GLN A 113 13.67 0.48 3.09
CA GLN A 113 14.51 1.20 4.03
C GLN A 113 15.56 2.06 3.31
N SER A 114 16.25 1.51 2.31
CA SER A 114 17.23 2.26 1.51
C SER A 114 16.55 3.36 0.72
N LYS A 115 15.39 3.08 0.14
CA LYS A 115 14.59 4.08 -0.58
C LYS A 115 14.08 5.21 0.30
N ILE A 116 13.62 4.91 1.51
CA ILE A 116 13.25 5.92 2.52
C ILE A 116 14.49 6.75 2.90
N SER A 117 15.65 6.09 3.09
CA SER A 117 16.91 6.77 3.41
C SER A 117 17.35 7.76 2.32
N ILE A 118 17.15 7.44 1.03
CA ILE A 118 17.41 8.38 -0.08
C ILE A 118 16.51 9.61 0.01
N ILE A 119 15.23 9.43 0.35
CA ILE A 119 14.31 10.56 0.55
C ILE A 119 14.75 11.41 1.73
N PHE A 120 15.20 10.78 2.83
CA PHE A 120 15.77 11.49 3.98
C PHE A 120 17.01 12.28 3.61
N PHE A 121 17.95 11.66 2.89
CA PHE A 121 19.17 12.30 2.45
C PHE A 121 18.86 13.57 1.67
N ILE A 122 18.02 13.48 0.63
CA ILE A 122 17.67 14.64 -0.19
C ILE A 122 16.88 15.67 0.65
N GLY A 123 15.95 15.22 1.48
CA GLY A 123 15.16 16.11 2.34
C GLY A 123 16.00 16.88 3.38
N ILE A 124 17.09 16.30 3.90
CA ILE A 124 17.93 16.94 4.92
C ILE A 124 19.04 17.77 4.27
N PHE A 125 19.76 17.19 3.31
CA PHE A 125 20.94 17.82 2.74
C PHE A 125 20.62 18.91 1.74
N PHE A 126 19.45 18.90 1.09
CA PHE A 126 19.07 19.99 0.22
C PHE A 126 18.95 21.34 0.95
N PRO A 127 18.15 21.48 2.03
CA PRO A 127 18.03 22.76 2.71
C PRO A 127 19.31 23.15 3.48
N ILE A 128 20.11 22.18 3.96
CA ILE A 128 21.44 22.45 4.55
C ILE A 128 22.42 22.95 3.48
N GLY A 129 22.48 22.29 2.33
CA GLY A 129 23.35 22.68 1.21
C GLY A 129 22.99 24.06 0.68
N LEU A 130 21.69 24.33 0.54
CA LEU A 130 21.19 25.66 0.18
C LEU A 130 21.60 26.70 1.24
N CYS A 131 21.60 26.32 2.52
CA CYS A 131 22.10 27.18 3.60
C CYS A 131 23.55 27.61 3.40
N PHE A 132 24.45 26.66 3.14
CA PHE A 132 25.85 26.98 2.88
C PHE A 132 26.05 27.80 1.60
N LEU A 133 25.32 27.49 0.52
CA LEU A 133 25.43 28.25 -0.74
C LEU A 133 25.04 29.73 -0.56
N ILE A 134 23.99 29.99 0.23
CA ILE A 134 23.59 31.36 0.58
C ILE A 134 24.64 32.03 1.49
N LEU A 135 25.09 31.33 2.54
CA LEU A 135 26.06 31.88 3.50
C LEU A 135 27.38 32.31 2.85
N PHE A 136 27.89 31.51 1.92
CA PHE A 136 29.13 31.81 1.19
C PHE A 136 28.93 32.69 -0.05
N GLN A 137 27.72 33.24 -0.25
CA GLN A 137 27.37 34.09 -1.40
C GLN A 137 27.69 33.43 -2.76
N VAL A 138 27.65 32.10 -2.83
CA VAL A 138 27.95 31.35 -4.05
C VAL A 138 26.79 31.40 -5.04
N ILE A 139 25.57 31.66 -4.55
CA ILE A 139 24.36 31.75 -5.35
C ILE A 139 23.61 33.05 -5.11
N ASP A 140 22.96 33.56 -6.16
CA ASP A 140 22.04 34.68 -6.03
C ASP A 140 20.76 34.25 -5.29
N LEU A 141 20.21 35.15 -4.48
CA LEU A 141 18.98 34.91 -3.73
C LEU A 141 17.77 34.63 -4.63
N ILE A 142 17.72 35.23 -5.83
CA ILE A 142 16.66 34.96 -6.81
C ILE A 142 16.72 33.51 -7.28
N ILE A 143 17.93 32.99 -7.55
CA ILE A 143 18.14 31.59 -7.93
C ILE A 143 17.73 30.67 -6.78
N ALA A 144 18.04 31.05 -5.53
CA ALA A 144 17.62 30.28 -4.35
C ALA A 144 16.09 30.14 -4.23
N VAL A 145 15.33 31.18 -4.55
CA VAL A 145 13.85 31.12 -4.58
C VAL A 145 13.35 30.18 -5.68
N LEU A 146 13.96 30.20 -6.86
CA LEU A 146 13.61 29.31 -7.98
C LEU A 146 13.89 27.83 -7.70
N LEU A 147 14.82 27.52 -6.79
CA LEU A 147 15.13 26.15 -6.39
C LEU A 147 14.04 25.50 -5.51
N ILE A 148 13.20 26.30 -4.85
CA ILE A 148 12.10 25.80 -3.98
C ILE A 148 11.09 24.92 -4.74
N PRO A 149 10.47 25.36 -5.86
CA PRO A 149 9.53 24.52 -6.61
C PRO A 149 10.19 23.25 -7.16
N PHE A 150 11.46 23.35 -7.59
CA PHE A 150 12.23 22.19 -8.06
C PHE A 150 12.41 21.15 -6.95
N PHE A 151 12.75 21.60 -5.74
CA PHE A 151 12.87 20.75 -4.57
C PHE A 151 11.55 20.05 -4.22
N LEU A 152 10.43 20.79 -4.22
CA LEU A 152 9.10 20.22 -4.00
C LEU A 152 8.79 19.13 -5.03
N TYR A 153 9.09 19.38 -6.30
CA TYR A 153 8.85 18.43 -7.39
C TYR A 153 9.66 17.14 -7.19
N ILE A 154 10.98 17.24 -6.97
CA ILE A 154 11.86 16.09 -6.77
C ILE A 154 11.40 15.26 -5.57
N LEU A 155 11.20 15.90 -4.41
CA LEU A 155 10.91 15.17 -3.18
C LEU A 155 9.55 14.47 -3.26
N ASN A 156 8.55 15.12 -3.87
CA ASN A 156 7.24 14.52 -4.11
C ASN A 156 7.30 13.38 -5.14
N PHE A 157 8.07 13.52 -6.21
CA PHE A 157 8.30 12.46 -7.20
C PHE A 157 8.90 11.21 -6.55
N LEU A 158 9.96 11.38 -5.75
CA LEU A 158 10.61 10.29 -5.03
C LEU A 158 9.66 9.62 -4.03
N CYS A 159 8.91 10.41 -3.25
CA CYS A 159 7.93 9.88 -2.30
C CYS A 159 6.86 9.02 -3.01
N ARG A 160 6.34 9.49 -4.15
CA ARG A 160 5.38 8.72 -4.95
C ARG A 160 6.01 7.44 -5.49
N LYS A 161 7.17 7.52 -6.12
CA LYS A 161 7.86 6.38 -6.75
C LYS A 161 8.27 5.29 -5.75
N TYR A 162 8.77 5.69 -4.59
CA TYR A 162 9.40 4.77 -3.65
C TYR A 162 8.51 4.30 -2.49
N VAL A 163 7.57 5.12 -2.03
CA VAL A 163 6.74 4.79 -0.86
C VAL A 163 5.34 4.32 -1.27
N LYS A 164 4.77 4.89 -2.34
CA LYS A 164 3.44 4.51 -2.85
C LYS A 164 3.53 3.49 -3.98
N LYS A 165 3.85 2.23 -3.65
CA LYS A 165 3.66 1.12 -4.59
C LYS A 165 2.25 0.53 -4.46
N ASN A 166 1.52 0.50 -5.56
CA ASN A 166 0.22 -0.16 -5.70
C ASN A 166 0.44 -1.66 -5.91
N THR A 167 0.88 -2.37 -4.87
CA THR A 167 0.93 -3.83 -4.89
C THR A 167 -0.39 -4.36 -4.36
N TYR A 168 -1.18 -4.99 -5.23
CA TYR A 168 -2.46 -5.59 -4.85
C TYR A 168 -2.23 -7.06 -4.47
N LEU A 169 -2.06 -7.29 -3.17
CA LEU A 169 -2.13 -8.62 -2.56
C LEU A 169 -3.45 -8.70 -1.80
N ILE A 170 -4.09 -9.87 -1.79
CA ILE A 170 -5.44 -10.05 -1.23
C ILE A 170 -5.48 -9.63 0.25
N GLY A 171 -4.47 -10.01 1.03
CA GLY A 171 -4.39 -9.68 2.46
C GLY A 171 -3.78 -8.32 2.82
N VAL A 172 -3.40 -7.46 1.86
CA VAL A 172 -2.70 -6.19 2.16
C VAL A 172 -3.64 -4.98 2.14
N LEU A 173 -3.85 -4.35 3.29
CA LEU A 173 -4.81 -3.27 3.55
C LEU A 173 -4.17 -1.87 3.64
N LYS A 174 -3.06 -1.63 2.92
CA LYS A 174 -2.20 -0.43 3.03
C LYS A 174 -2.91 0.93 3.04
N GLU A 175 -3.95 1.07 2.22
CA GLU A 175 -4.66 2.35 2.00
C GLU A 175 -5.94 2.50 2.81
N TYR A 176 -6.28 1.49 3.59
CA TYR A 176 -7.55 1.42 4.28
C TYR A 176 -7.45 1.97 5.70
N SER A 177 -8.55 2.56 6.17
CA SER A 177 -8.67 3.11 7.52
C SER A 177 -8.46 2.01 8.58
N SER A 178 -8.13 2.40 9.81
CA SER A 178 -8.09 1.47 10.95
C SER A 178 -9.41 0.70 11.12
N LEU A 179 -10.53 1.36 10.79
CA LEU A 179 -11.86 0.77 10.81
C LEU A 179 -12.01 -0.35 9.77
N GLU A 180 -11.55 -0.14 8.55
CA GLU A 180 -11.63 -1.18 7.51
C GLU A 180 -10.66 -2.34 7.78
N LYS A 181 -9.50 -2.07 8.39
CA LYS A 181 -8.63 -3.15 8.89
C LYS A 181 -9.33 -4.00 9.94
N LYS A 182 -10.05 -3.37 10.88
CA LYS A 182 -10.84 -4.06 11.88
C LYS A 182 -11.97 -4.88 11.23
N LYS A 183 -12.70 -4.27 10.28
CA LYS A 183 -13.74 -4.93 9.48
C LYS A 183 -13.21 -6.18 8.78
N PHE A 184 -12.06 -6.10 8.12
CA PHE A 184 -11.45 -7.24 7.43
C PHE A 184 -11.02 -8.34 8.40
N ASN A 185 -10.46 -8.01 9.56
CA ASN A 185 -10.11 -9.01 10.57
C ASN A 185 -11.35 -9.72 11.15
N GLU A 186 -12.43 -8.98 11.42
CA GLU A 186 -13.72 -9.56 11.82
C GLU A 186 -14.26 -10.50 10.72
N PHE A 187 -14.10 -10.13 9.45
CA PHE A 187 -14.49 -10.98 8.31
C PHE A 187 -13.69 -12.28 8.25
N LEU A 188 -12.36 -12.23 8.44
CA LEU A 188 -11.54 -13.45 8.45
C LEU A 188 -11.90 -14.38 9.61
N LEU A 189 -12.15 -13.82 10.79
CA LEU A 189 -12.58 -14.58 11.96
C LEU A 189 -13.95 -15.25 11.72
N PHE A 190 -14.86 -14.54 11.07
CA PHE A 190 -16.12 -15.11 10.61
C PHE A 190 -15.89 -16.29 9.65
N LEU A 191 -15.03 -16.13 8.64
CA LEU A 191 -14.71 -17.18 7.66
C LEU A 191 -14.05 -18.40 8.29
N GLU A 192 -13.17 -18.21 9.26
CA GLU A 192 -12.52 -19.29 10.00
C GLU A 192 -13.55 -20.13 10.75
N SER A 193 -14.44 -19.48 11.51
CA SER A 193 -15.54 -20.14 12.20
C SER A 193 -16.51 -20.82 11.22
N PHE A 194 -16.76 -20.20 10.07
CA PHE A 194 -17.57 -20.79 8.99
C PHE A 194 -16.94 -22.07 8.44
N ALA A 195 -15.65 -22.06 8.15
CA ALA A 195 -14.91 -23.23 7.72
C ALA A 195 -14.94 -24.36 8.77
N ILE A 196 -14.74 -24.04 10.05
CA ILE A 196 -14.82 -25.03 11.15
C ILE A 196 -16.21 -25.69 11.19
N ASN A 197 -17.27 -24.89 11.08
CA ASN A 197 -18.64 -25.42 11.10
C ASN A 197 -18.95 -26.28 9.87
N LEU A 198 -18.48 -25.88 8.68
CA LEU A 198 -18.60 -26.68 7.45
C LEU A 198 -17.85 -28.02 7.53
N LYS A 199 -16.68 -28.04 8.18
CA LYS A 199 -15.89 -29.27 8.42
C LYS A 199 -16.68 -30.33 9.19
N ASN A 200 -17.58 -29.87 10.07
CA ASN A 200 -18.46 -30.73 10.85
C ASN A 200 -19.70 -31.20 10.07
N ASN A 201 -19.68 -31.13 8.72
CA ASN A 201 -20.79 -31.46 7.82
C ASN A 201 -22.10 -30.72 8.14
N ILE A 202 -21.99 -29.51 8.68
CA ILE A 202 -23.15 -28.65 8.94
C ILE A 202 -23.55 -27.98 7.63
N SER A 203 -24.86 -27.87 7.36
CA SER A 203 -25.34 -27.15 6.18
C SER A 203 -24.82 -25.72 6.14
N PRO A 204 -24.61 -25.12 4.96
CA PRO A 204 -24.00 -23.79 4.84
C PRO A 204 -24.77 -22.69 5.57
N GLU A 205 -26.09 -22.72 5.52
CA GLU A 205 -26.96 -21.77 6.21
C GLU A 205 -26.79 -21.85 7.73
N ARG A 206 -26.77 -23.08 8.25
CA ARG A 206 -26.60 -23.33 9.68
C ARG A 206 -25.18 -23.07 10.14
N ALA A 207 -24.19 -23.34 9.29
CA ALA A 207 -22.79 -22.99 9.54
C ALA A 207 -22.61 -21.47 9.60
N PHE A 208 -23.24 -20.72 8.68
CA PHE A 208 -23.22 -19.26 8.68
C PHE A 208 -23.81 -18.68 9.97
N LEU A 209 -24.99 -19.17 10.37
CA LEU A 209 -25.64 -18.76 11.62
C LEU A 209 -24.80 -19.11 12.85
N LYS A 210 -24.28 -20.34 12.94
CA LYS A 210 -23.42 -20.75 14.06
C LYS A 210 -22.18 -19.88 14.17
N SER A 211 -21.55 -19.55 13.05
CA SER A 211 -20.33 -18.75 13.01
C SER A 211 -20.54 -17.34 13.54
N TYR A 212 -21.70 -16.75 13.26
CA TYR A 212 -22.10 -15.50 13.87
C TYR A 212 -22.36 -15.63 15.37
N THR A 213 -23.13 -16.64 15.79
CA THR A 213 -23.49 -16.81 17.21
C THR A 213 -22.28 -17.08 18.11
N GLN A 214 -21.31 -17.88 17.64
CA GLN A 214 -20.09 -18.22 18.38
C GLN A 214 -19.21 -16.98 18.64
N ASN A 215 -19.20 -16.04 17.70
CA ASN A 215 -18.30 -14.89 17.71
C ASN A 215 -19.01 -13.55 17.90
N LYS A 216 -20.28 -13.57 18.33
CA LYS A 216 -21.15 -12.39 18.42
C LYS A 216 -20.52 -11.22 19.18
N ASN A 217 -19.78 -11.52 20.25
CA ASN A 217 -19.14 -10.51 21.10
C ASN A 217 -17.86 -9.91 20.47
N LEU A 218 -17.28 -10.60 19.48
CA LEU A 218 -16.07 -10.17 18.78
C LEU A 218 -16.39 -9.27 17.58
N PHE A 219 -17.62 -9.32 17.07
CA PHE A 219 -18.07 -8.47 15.96
C PHE A 219 -18.52 -7.11 16.48
N VAL A 220 -17.76 -6.07 16.15
CA VAL A 220 -18.10 -4.67 16.46
C VAL A 220 -18.55 -3.95 15.20
N VAL A 221 -17.85 -4.14 14.09
CA VAL A 221 -18.11 -3.45 12.82
C VAL A 221 -19.07 -4.25 11.94
N LEU A 222 -18.88 -5.56 11.83
CA LEU A 222 -19.68 -6.43 10.96
C LEU A 222 -20.98 -6.93 11.57
N ASN A 223 -21.22 -6.63 12.85
CA ASN A 223 -22.36 -7.17 13.58
C ASN A 223 -23.69 -6.85 12.89
N GLN A 224 -23.91 -5.59 12.54
CA GLN A 224 -25.17 -5.17 11.91
C GLN A 224 -25.34 -5.76 10.51
N THR A 225 -24.28 -5.78 9.71
CA THR A 225 -24.30 -6.38 8.37
C THR A 225 -24.62 -7.87 8.44
N ILE A 226 -23.90 -8.65 9.25
CA ILE A 226 -24.12 -10.10 9.37
C ILE A 226 -25.49 -10.40 9.97
N LYS A 227 -25.92 -9.64 10.99
CA LYS A 227 -27.24 -9.82 11.63
C LYS A 227 -28.38 -9.59 10.65
N SER A 228 -28.27 -8.59 9.78
CA SER A 228 -29.29 -8.32 8.75
C SER A 228 -29.43 -9.52 7.80
N GLN A 229 -28.31 -10.06 7.33
CA GLN A 229 -28.28 -11.24 6.46
C GLN A 229 -28.86 -12.49 7.15
N ILE A 230 -28.50 -12.72 8.42
CA ILE A 230 -29.07 -13.83 9.20
C ILE A 230 -30.57 -13.69 9.39
N SER A 231 -31.06 -12.48 9.66
CA SER A 231 -32.50 -12.25 9.81
C SER A 231 -33.27 -12.51 8.52
N SER A 232 -32.67 -12.22 7.35
CA SER A 232 -33.27 -12.51 6.06
C SER A 232 -33.33 -14.02 5.78
N LEU A 233 -32.30 -14.75 6.17
CA LEU A 233 -32.21 -16.21 6.04
C LEU A 233 -33.20 -16.93 6.98
N LEU A 234 -33.27 -16.52 8.24
CA LEU A 234 -34.20 -17.10 9.24
C LEU A 234 -35.67 -16.88 8.89
N ASN A 235 -35.98 -15.78 8.20
CA ASN A 235 -37.33 -15.48 7.73
C ASN A 235 -37.65 -16.14 6.38
N PHE A 236 -36.77 -17.02 5.86
CA PHE A 236 -36.90 -17.67 4.55
C PHE A 236 -37.12 -16.69 3.38
N LYS A 237 -36.65 -15.45 3.52
CA LYS A 237 -36.86 -14.39 2.52
C LYS A 237 -35.89 -14.47 1.34
N CYS A 238 -34.80 -15.24 1.49
CA CYS A 238 -33.72 -15.30 0.51
C CYS A 238 -33.02 -16.67 0.57
N SER A 239 -32.45 -17.09 -0.55
CA SER A 239 -31.57 -18.26 -0.60
C SER A 239 -30.18 -17.95 -0.03
N PHE A 240 -29.36 -18.97 0.25
CA PHE A 240 -27.97 -18.76 0.66
C PHE A 240 -27.18 -17.96 -0.40
N HIS A 241 -27.44 -18.21 -1.69
CA HIS A 241 -26.87 -17.45 -2.80
C HIS A 241 -27.22 -15.95 -2.69
N ASP A 242 -28.51 -15.63 -2.57
CA ASP A 242 -28.98 -14.25 -2.47
C ASP A 242 -28.39 -13.54 -1.24
N MET A 243 -28.31 -14.24 -0.11
CA MET A 243 -27.70 -13.73 1.12
C MET A 243 -26.23 -13.37 0.92
N ILE A 244 -25.46 -14.23 0.24
CA ILE A 244 -24.05 -13.94 -0.09
C ILE A 244 -23.95 -12.74 -1.04
N GLN A 245 -24.86 -12.59 -2.01
CA GLN A 245 -24.92 -11.43 -2.90
C GLN A 245 -25.21 -10.12 -2.13
N PHE A 246 -26.17 -10.13 -1.22
CA PHE A 246 -26.45 -8.98 -0.36
C PHE A 246 -25.26 -8.66 0.55
N PHE A 247 -24.60 -9.68 1.10
CA PHE A 247 -23.40 -9.48 1.91
C PHE A 247 -22.27 -8.83 1.12
N LYS A 248 -22.05 -9.22 -0.15
CA LYS A 248 -21.08 -8.56 -1.06
C LYS A 248 -21.43 -7.08 -1.27
N LEU A 249 -22.70 -6.77 -1.52
CA LEU A 249 -23.18 -5.40 -1.72
C LEU A 249 -22.94 -4.51 -0.49
N GLU A 250 -23.11 -5.03 0.72
CA GLU A 250 -22.86 -4.31 1.96
C GLU A 250 -21.36 -4.10 2.25
N LEU A 251 -20.51 -5.06 1.87
CA LEU A 251 -19.08 -4.98 2.16
C LEU A 251 -18.33 -3.98 1.26
N LYS A 252 -18.83 -3.71 0.04
CA LYS A 252 -18.36 -2.66 -0.90
C LYS A 252 -16.85 -2.68 -1.18
N SER A 253 -16.21 -3.85 -1.16
CA SER A 253 -14.79 -3.98 -1.52
C SER A 253 -14.53 -5.21 -2.36
N MET A 254 -13.73 -5.01 -3.41
CA MET A 254 -13.38 -6.04 -4.39
C MET A 254 -12.79 -7.30 -3.74
N ARG A 255 -12.11 -7.18 -2.60
CA ARG A 255 -11.50 -8.32 -1.91
C ARG A 255 -12.54 -9.24 -1.29
N TYR A 256 -13.53 -8.67 -0.61
CA TYR A 256 -14.60 -9.48 -0.03
C TYR A 256 -15.39 -10.16 -1.13
N ASN A 257 -15.70 -9.44 -2.22
CA ASN A 257 -16.42 -9.99 -3.35
C ASN A 257 -15.68 -11.20 -3.92
N ILE A 258 -14.40 -11.02 -4.23
CA ILE A 258 -13.54 -12.08 -4.75
C ILE A 258 -13.52 -13.32 -3.81
N ILE A 259 -13.40 -13.14 -2.50
CA ILE A 259 -13.39 -14.25 -1.54
C ILE A 259 -14.77 -14.90 -1.45
N LEU A 260 -15.83 -14.11 -1.35
CA LEU A 260 -17.20 -14.60 -1.23
C LEU A 260 -17.70 -15.28 -2.51
N ASP A 261 -17.28 -14.82 -3.69
CA ASP A 261 -17.53 -15.47 -4.99
C ASP A 261 -16.94 -16.89 -5.00
N ALA A 262 -15.71 -17.05 -4.52
CA ALA A 262 -15.07 -18.37 -4.42
C ALA A 262 -15.80 -19.28 -3.40
N ILE A 263 -16.13 -18.74 -2.22
CA ILE A 263 -16.82 -19.49 -1.16
C ILE A 263 -18.18 -19.99 -1.63
N GLU A 264 -18.96 -19.13 -2.28
CA GLU A 264 -20.28 -19.46 -2.81
C GLU A 264 -20.23 -20.66 -3.76
N LYS A 265 -19.20 -20.72 -4.63
CA LYS A 265 -18.97 -21.86 -5.53
C LYS A 265 -18.61 -23.12 -4.76
N PHE A 266 -17.71 -23.04 -3.78
CA PHE A 266 -17.28 -24.21 -3.02
C PHE A 266 -18.45 -24.87 -2.30
N VAL A 267 -19.22 -24.02 -1.63
CA VAL A 267 -20.31 -24.41 -0.76
C VAL A 267 -21.42 -25.13 -1.53
N ALA A 268 -21.62 -24.79 -2.81
CA ALA A 268 -22.56 -25.47 -3.69
C ALA A 268 -22.16 -26.93 -4.00
N GLU A 269 -20.88 -27.28 -3.89
CA GLU A 269 -20.40 -28.63 -4.21
C GLU A 269 -20.39 -29.56 -3.00
N ASN A 270 -19.68 -29.20 -1.93
CA ASN A 270 -19.55 -30.04 -0.74
C ASN A 270 -19.07 -29.26 0.48
N ALA A 271 -19.78 -29.36 1.61
CA ALA A 271 -19.46 -28.63 2.84
C ALA A 271 -18.05 -28.95 3.39
N ASN A 272 -17.67 -30.23 3.47
CA ASN A 272 -16.39 -30.62 4.05
C ASN A 272 -15.20 -30.17 3.17
N TYR A 273 -15.30 -30.35 1.85
CA TYR A 273 -14.26 -29.85 0.93
C TYR A 273 -14.19 -28.33 0.90
N SER A 274 -15.34 -27.65 0.98
CA SER A 274 -15.40 -26.18 1.11
C SER A 274 -14.59 -25.70 2.30
N SER A 275 -14.71 -26.39 3.45
CA SER A 275 -13.93 -26.05 4.64
C SER A 275 -12.43 -26.04 4.35
N THR A 276 -11.90 -27.10 3.72
CA THR A 276 -10.47 -27.18 3.39
C THR A 276 -10.01 -26.04 2.48
N LYS A 277 -10.83 -25.67 1.48
CA LYS A 277 -10.52 -24.60 0.55
C LYS A 277 -10.63 -23.21 1.17
N ILE A 278 -11.57 -23.00 2.07
CA ILE A 278 -11.66 -21.76 2.84
C ILE A 278 -10.40 -21.61 3.72
N PHE A 279 -9.92 -22.69 4.34
CA PHE A 279 -8.66 -22.64 5.09
C PHE A 279 -7.44 -22.33 4.19
N GLU A 280 -7.38 -22.85 2.97
CA GLU A 280 -6.35 -22.48 1.99
C GLU A 280 -6.40 -20.98 1.65
N ILE A 281 -7.59 -20.41 1.44
CA ILE A 281 -7.75 -18.96 1.23
C ILE A 281 -7.25 -18.18 2.45
N LEU A 282 -7.67 -18.57 3.66
CA LEU A 282 -7.26 -17.94 4.91
C LEU A 282 -5.74 -17.98 5.07
N HIS A 283 -5.11 -19.12 4.76
CA HIS A 283 -3.66 -19.27 4.82
C HIS A 283 -2.94 -18.29 3.87
N VAL A 284 -3.39 -18.16 2.62
CA VAL A 284 -2.84 -17.18 1.66
C VAL A 284 -3.03 -15.75 2.17
N VAL A 285 -4.21 -15.42 2.70
CA VAL A 285 -4.51 -14.09 3.25
C VAL A 285 -3.60 -13.79 4.45
N HIS A 286 -3.42 -14.73 5.38
CA HIS A 286 -2.54 -14.55 6.54
C HIS A 286 -1.09 -14.37 6.13
N LYS A 287 -0.58 -15.14 5.17
CA LYS A 287 0.75 -14.94 4.58
C LYS A 287 0.93 -13.52 4.03
N HIS A 288 -0.08 -12.98 3.34
CA HIS A 288 -0.07 -11.60 2.84
C HIS A 288 -0.12 -10.57 3.97
N GLN A 289 -0.90 -10.83 5.03
CA GLN A 289 -0.95 -9.98 6.22
C GLN A 289 0.38 -9.96 6.97
N GLU A 290 1.11 -11.07 7.05
CA GLU A 290 2.45 -11.10 7.65
C GLU A 290 3.44 -10.21 6.88
N LEU A 291 3.39 -10.25 5.55
CA LEU A 291 4.19 -9.35 4.72
C LEU A 291 3.82 -7.88 4.96
N GLU A 292 2.53 -7.57 5.16
CA GLU A 292 2.11 -6.23 5.57
C GLU A 292 2.61 -5.85 6.96
N LYS A 293 2.50 -6.74 7.95
CA LYS A 293 3.03 -6.50 9.31
C LYS A 293 4.53 -6.21 9.27
N LYS A 294 5.31 -6.97 8.49
CA LYS A 294 6.74 -6.71 8.27
C LYS A 294 6.96 -5.31 7.69
N ARG A 295 6.17 -4.89 6.70
CA ARG A 295 6.21 -3.51 6.17
C ARG A 295 5.94 -2.47 7.25
N GLU A 296 4.90 -2.67 8.05
CA GLU A 296 4.51 -1.76 9.12
C GLU A 296 5.59 -1.64 10.19
N VAL A 297 6.27 -2.73 10.54
CA VAL A 297 7.42 -2.72 11.47
C VAL A 297 8.56 -1.88 10.89
N VAL A 298 8.92 -2.05 9.62
CA VAL A 298 9.97 -1.25 8.98
C VAL A 298 9.61 0.24 8.97
N ILE A 299 8.36 0.59 8.60
CA ILE A 299 7.90 1.99 8.62
C ILE A 299 7.87 2.55 10.06
N LYS A 300 7.47 1.76 11.05
CA LYS A 300 7.52 2.13 12.47
C LYS A 300 8.96 2.33 12.96
N GLY A 301 9.92 1.55 12.49
CA GLY A 301 11.34 1.75 12.79
C GLY A 301 11.86 3.08 12.24
N GLU A 302 11.48 3.41 11.00
CA GLU A 302 11.86 4.69 10.40
C GLU A 302 11.20 5.90 11.11
N LYS A 303 9.99 5.72 11.69
CA LYS A 303 9.23 6.77 12.38
C LYS A 303 10.07 7.58 13.37
N PHE A 304 10.91 6.92 14.16
CA PHE A 304 11.77 7.60 15.13
C PHE A 304 12.76 8.55 14.46
N LYS A 305 13.45 8.09 13.41
CA LYS A 305 14.39 8.93 12.65
C LYS A 305 13.69 10.14 12.05
N ILE A 306 12.49 9.95 11.52
CA ILE A 306 11.73 11.04 10.91
C ILE A 306 11.41 12.12 11.95
N PHE A 307 10.95 11.73 13.13
CA PHE A 307 10.68 12.68 14.21
C PHE A 307 11.95 13.39 14.69
N PHE A 308 13.03 12.63 14.88
CA PHE A 308 14.31 13.20 15.24
C PHE A 308 14.75 14.30 14.26
N PHE A 309 14.66 14.03 12.96
CA PHE A 309 15.02 15.03 11.94
C PHE A 309 14.01 16.17 11.80
N LEU A 310 12.71 15.92 12.01
CA LEU A 310 11.69 16.98 12.04
C LEU A 310 11.95 18.02 13.13
N PHE A 311 12.59 17.63 14.24
CA PHE A 311 12.94 18.56 15.31
C PHE A 311 14.37 19.10 15.18
N LEU A 312 15.33 18.27 14.76
CA LEU A 312 16.73 18.68 14.64
C LEU A 312 16.97 19.64 13.46
N LEU A 313 16.34 19.39 12.30
CA LEU A 313 16.58 20.16 11.08
C LEU A 313 16.18 21.64 11.22
N PRO A 314 15.00 21.99 11.79
CA PRO A 314 14.67 23.39 12.11
C PRO A 314 15.69 24.08 13.01
N LEU A 315 16.21 23.38 14.02
CA LEU A 315 17.20 23.95 14.95
C LEU A 315 18.50 24.26 14.21
N LEU A 316 19.04 23.31 13.45
CA LEU A 316 20.29 23.48 12.71
C LEU A 316 20.18 24.56 11.64
N ILE A 317 19.12 24.54 10.83
CA ILE A 317 18.94 25.53 9.77
C ILE A 317 18.65 26.90 10.39
N GLY A 318 17.81 26.97 11.43
CA GLY A 318 17.50 28.22 12.11
C GLY A 318 18.74 28.88 12.70
N THR A 319 19.59 28.12 13.41
CA THR A 319 20.84 28.68 13.94
C THR A 319 21.78 29.13 12.83
N ILE A 320 22.10 28.26 11.87
CA ILE A 320 23.05 28.54 10.79
C ILE A 320 22.57 29.70 9.92
N SER A 321 21.29 29.73 9.53
CA SER A 321 20.75 30.82 8.70
C SER A 321 20.62 32.13 9.46
N GLY A 322 20.36 32.09 10.77
CA GLY A 322 20.42 33.29 11.62
C GLY A 322 21.84 33.88 11.71
N MET A 323 22.88 33.06 11.46
CA MET A 323 24.27 33.52 11.35
C MET A 323 24.63 34.20 10.03
N PHE A 324 23.72 34.26 9.06
CA PHE A 324 23.97 34.88 7.76
C PHE A 324 24.64 36.26 7.82
N PRO A 325 24.23 37.20 8.69
CA PRO A 325 24.83 38.53 8.70
C PRO A 325 26.32 38.53 9.04
N PHE A 326 26.73 37.64 9.94
CA PHE A 326 28.13 37.45 10.31
C PHE A 326 28.97 36.92 9.13
N PHE A 327 28.43 35.98 8.34
CA PHE A 327 29.12 35.46 7.17
C PHE A 327 29.24 36.50 6.04
N VAL A 328 28.23 37.36 5.86
CA VAL A 328 28.32 38.50 4.93
C VAL A 328 29.46 39.44 5.32
N LEU A 329 29.64 39.73 6.62
CA LEU A 329 30.75 40.56 7.10
C LEU A 329 32.11 39.94 6.80
N ILE A 330 32.27 38.64 7.04
CA ILE A 330 33.54 37.93 6.77
C ILE A 330 33.85 37.93 5.27
N THR A 331 32.86 37.62 4.43
CA THR A 331 33.06 37.46 2.98
C THR A 331 33.26 38.79 2.26
N SER A 332 32.68 39.88 2.77
CA SER A 332 32.83 41.23 2.20
C SER A 332 34.20 41.89 2.49
N ASN A 333 35.11 41.20 3.20
CA ASN A 333 36.52 41.59 3.34
C ASN A 333 36.72 43.06 3.78
N ILE A 334 36.01 43.46 4.83
CA ILE A 334 36.08 44.82 5.36
C ILE A 334 37.42 45.00 6.08
N ASN A 335 38.41 45.58 5.40
CA ASN A 335 39.68 46.03 5.97
C ASN A 335 39.54 47.20 6.97
N SER A 336 38.32 47.58 7.37
CA SER A 336 38.04 48.71 8.27
C SER A 336 37.31 48.26 9.55
N ILE A 337 37.85 47.27 10.25
CA ILE A 337 37.28 46.73 11.51
C ILE A 337 37.35 47.74 12.67
N THR A 338 38.07 48.87 12.54
CA THR A 338 38.26 49.80 13.66
C THR A 338 37.15 50.84 13.86
N SER A 339 36.19 50.98 12.93
CA SER A 339 35.04 51.88 13.13
C SER A 339 33.84 51.53 12.23
N ALA A 340 33.42 50.27 12.21
CA ALA A 340 32.15 49.91 11.56
C ALA A 340 31.00 50.44 12.42
N SER A 341 30.31 51.47 11.95
CA SER A 341 29.09 51.95 12.60
C SER A 341 27.91 51.05 12.21
N LEU A 342 26.86 50.95 13.03
CA LEU A 342 25.60 50.25 12.70
C LEU A 342 25.00 50.71 11.35
N ILE A 343 25.35 51.92 10.90
CA ILE A 343 24.91 52.50 9.62
C ILE A 343 25.56 51.76 8.45
N ASP A 344 26.85 51.42 8.53
CA ASP A 344 27.56 50.66 7.50
C ASP A 344 27.03 49.23 7.37
N PHE A 345 26.61 48.64 8.49
CA PHE A 345 25.96 47.32 8.51
C PHE A 345 24.59 47.30 7.82
N SER A 346 23.78 48.34 8.04
CA SER A 346 22.48 48.49 7.35
C SER A 346 22.61 48.71 5.84
N ASN A 347 23.74 49.25 5.38
CA ASN A 347 24.07 49.38 3.96
C ASN A 347 24.54 48.05 3.33
N LEU A 348 25.17 47.15 4.11
CA LEU A 348 25.66 45.86 3.65
C LEU A 348 24.57 44.80 3.50
N ILE A 349 23.54 44.84 4.36
CA ILE A 349 22.48 43.83 4.37
C ILE A 349 21.12 44.51 4.21
N SER A 350 20.57 44.44 3.00
CA SER A 350 19.20 44.85 2.76
C SER A 350 18.22 43.98 3.56
N ILE A 351 17.25 44.63 4.23
CA ILE A 351 16.12 43.97 4.90
C ILE A 351 15.41 42.97 3.97
N TYR A 352 15.34 43.29 2.67
CA TYR A 352 14.77 42.42 1.65
C TYR A 352 15.50 41.07 1.56
N ASN A 353 16.83 41.07 1.65
CA ASN A 353 17.64 39.85 1.59
C ASN A 353 17.36 38.95 2.80
N ILE A 354 17.21 39.53 4.00
CA ILE A 354 16.87 38.78 5.21
C ILE A 354 15.50 38.10 5.05
N PHE A 355 14.49 38.83 4.54
CA PHE A 355 13.17 38.27 4.29
C PHE A 355 13.18 37.15 3.26
N LEU A 356 13.94 37.31 2.16
CA LEU A 356 14.08 36.25 1.15
C LEU A 356 14.73 35.00 1.71
N ILE A 357 15.83 35.15 2.46
CA ILE A 357 16.54 34.03 3.08
C ILE A 357 15.62 33.28 4.04
N PHE A 358 14.92 34.03 4.91
CA PHE A 358 13.93 33.46 5.81
C PHE A 358 12.83 32.70 5.06
N PHE A 359 12.28 33.29 3.99
CA PHE A 359 11.24 32.67 3.17
C PHE A 359 11.72 31.38 2.49
N VAL A 360 12.94 31.36 1.97
CA VAL A 360 13.53 30.18 1.33
C VAL A 360 13.66 29.04 2.33
N PHE A 361 14.20 29.30 3.52
CA PHE A 361 14.39 28.24 4.53
C PHE A 361 13.08 27.74 5.12
N ILE A 362 12.15 28.62 5.48
CA ILE A 362 10.86 28.17 6.04
C ILE A 362 10.05 27.35 5.02
N SER A 363 10.13 27.72 3.74
CA SER A 363 9.52 26.97 2.65
C SER A 363 10.18 25.60 2.48
N SER A 364 11.51 25.54 2.47
CA SER A 364 12.25 24.28 2.36
C SER A 364 11.95 23.34 3.52
N LEU A 365 11.87 23.83 4.75
CA LEU A 365 11.50 23.09 5.96
C LEU A 365 10.04 22.60 5.91
N SER A 366 9.13 23.41 5.38
CA SER A 366 7.74 23.01 5.20
C SER A 366 7.62 21.89 4.17
N ILE A 367 8.38 21.94 3.07
CA ILE A 367 8.39 20.91 2.04
C ILE A 367 8.94 19.58 2.58
N THR A 368 10.03 19.63 3.34
CA THR A 368 10.63 18.43 3.96
C THR A 368 9.68 17.80 4.95
N SER A 369 9.13 18.59 5.87
CA SER A 369 8.22 18.12 6.90
C SER A 369 6.95 17.50 6.33
N ILE A 370 6.34 18.11 5.32
CA ILE A 370 5.19 17.55 4.60
C ILE A 370 5.51 16.16 4.03
N ASN A 371 6.64 16.03 3.34
CA ASN A 371 6.99 14.76 2.67
C ASN A 371 7.39 13.67 3.67
N PHE A 372 8.13 14.02 4.73
CA PHE A 372 8.45 13.12 5.84
C PHE A 372 7.20 12.60 6.55
N LEU A 373 6.24 13.48 6.83
CA LEU A 373 4.96 13.09 7.45
C LEU A 373 4.04 12.29 6.51
N LYS A 374 4.18 12.44 5.18
CA LYS A 374 3.51 11.55 4.21
C LYS A 374 4.02 10.11 4.31
N ILE A 375 5.30 9.88 4.65
CA ILE A 375 5.87 8.53 4.77
C ILE A 375 5.27 7.77 5.96
N ILE A 376 5.15 8.43 7.12
CA ILE A 376 4.62 7.79 8.35
C ILE A 376 3.09 7.74 8.37
N ASN A 377 2.43 8.59 7.58
CA ASN A 377 0.98 8.73 7.54
C ASN A 377 0.33 9.04 8.91
N ILE A 378 0.86 10.03 9.62
CA ILE A 378 0.33 10.49 10.91
C ILE A 378 -0.98 11.26 10.70
N GLN A 379 -1.94 11.20 11.62
CA GLN A 379 -3.21 11.93 11.51
C GLN A 379 -3.04 13.45 11.71
N LYS A 380 -2.29 13.89 12.72
CA LYS A 380 -2.06 15.30 13.07
C LYS A 380 -0.87 15.93 12.32
N LYS A 381 -0.80 15.79 10.99
CA LYS A 381 0.34 16.27 10.19
C LYS A 381 0.56 17.77 10.33
N PHE A 382 -0.53 18.55 10.25
CA PHE A 382 -0.48 20.01 10.27
C PHE A 382 0.12 20.56 11.57
N LEU A 383 -0.29 20.02 12.72
CA LEU A 383 0.22 20.43 14.03
C LEU A 383 1.74 20.21 14.15
N ILE A 384 2.24 19.07 13.65
CA ILE A 384 3.69 18.77 13.70
C ILE A 384 4.47 19.74 12.80
N ILE A 385 3.93 20.07 11.62
CA ILE A 385 4.55 21.06 10.71
C ILE A 385 4.61 22.44 11.37
N LEU A 386 3.52 22.86 12.04
CA LEU A 386 3.50 24.13 12.76
C LEU A 386 4.56 24.18 13.86
N ILE A 387 4.68 23.12 14.68
CA ILE A 387 5.72 23.06 15.72
C ILE A 387 7.12 23.13 15.11
N SER A 388 7.37 22.38 14.04
CA SER A 388 8.65 22.42 13.31
C SER A 388 8.98 23.82 12.80
N ASN A 389 8.01 24.53 12.22
CA ASN A 389 8.21 25.88 11.72
C ASN A 389 8.40 26.89 12.85
N LEU A 390 7.68 26.76 13.96
CA LEU A 390 7.86 27.61 15.15
C LEU A 390 9.26 27.45 15.75
N LEU A 391 9.78 26.21 15.81
CA LEU A 391 11.15 25.95 16.27
C LEU A 391 12.19 26.63 15.37
N PHE A 392 12.00 26.58 14.04
CA PHE A 392 12.84 27.31 13.11
C PHE A 392 12.79 28.83 13.36
N ILE A 393 11.60 29.41 13.46
CA ILE A 393 11.43 30.86 13.66
C ILE A 393 12.13 31.29 14.95
N LEU A 394 11.94 30.56 16.04
CA LEU A 394 12.52 30.88 17.33
C LEU A 394 14.05 30.79 17.30
N THR A 395 14.60 29.72 16.71
CA THR A 395 16.07 29.57 16.60
C THR A 395 16.71 30.56 15.65
N PHE A 396 16.04 30.88 14.55
CA PHE A 396 16.47 31.92 13.62
C PHE A 396 16.55 33.28 14.30
N LEU A 397 15.47 33.69 14.98
CA LEU A 397 15.42 34.98 15.66
C LEU A 397 16.46 35.09 16.76
N ILE A 398 16.61 34.07 17.62
CA ILE A 398 17.62 34.09 18.69
C ILE A 398 19.04 34.21 18.12
N SER A 399 19.36 33.41 17.10
CA SER A 399 20.68 33.45 16.46
C SER A 399 20.94 34.82 15.81
N PHE A 400 19.96 35.34 15.08
CA PHE A 400 20.03 36.63 14.40
C PHE A 400 20.19 37.80 15.38
N THR A 401 19.40 37.86 16.46
CA THR A 401 19.51 38.93 17.48
C THR A 401 20.83 38.86 18.23
N ASN A 402 21.32 37.66 18.56
CA ASN A 402 22.60 37.52 19.25
C ASN A 402 23.76 38.04 18.40
N ILE A 403 23.69 37.87 17.08
CA ILE A 403 24.72 38.33 16.15
C ILE A 403 24.62 39.82 15.90
N LEU A 404 23.40 40.36 15.79
CA LEU A 404 23.20 41.80 15.75
C LEU A 404 23.71 42.50 17.01
N ASN A 405 23.66 41.84 18.18
CA ASN A 405 24.21 42.41 19.41
C ASN A 405 25.75 42.29 19.51
N LEU A 406 26.36 41.39 18.73
CA LEU A 406 27.82 41.17 18.69
C LEU A 406 28.53 42.10 17.70
N ILE A 407 27.81 42.57 16.69
CA ILE A 407 28.25 43.52 15.66
C ILE A 407 27.94 44.93 16.15
#